data_AF-A0A962G5B1-F1
#
_entry.id   AF-A0A962G5B1-F1
#
_cell.length_a   1.000
_cell.length_b   1.000
_cell.length_c   1.000
_cell.angle_alpha   90.00
_cell.angle_beta   90.00
_cell.angle_gamma   90.00
#
_symmetry.space_group_name_H-M   'P 1'
#
loop_
_entity.id
_entity.type
_entity.pdbx_description
1 polymer ?
#
loop_
_entity_poly.entity_id
_entity_poly.type
_entity_poly.pdbx_seq_one_letter_code
_entity_poly.pdbx_strand_id
1 'polypeptide(L)'
;HATVLLIGAGDTIELAARHLSEHKVHRLLVANRSLENAHALASRYGGAAMTLEDLQPHLAEADIVLSATASPEPILHKSTVHAALQARRHRPMFLLDLAMPRDIEPSVSELEDAFLYDLDHLEQVIEGNRRSRRAAAEQAEAIIDLQVEHYLAWWRANDNQDALRQLRQRGEATRDAVLARADELLAQGKSPQQALHYLAHTLTNKLLHAPSVMLRQAAQQGDHDLLDAAARLLGDKDPSTPANHDPHAQHPPQARRAR
;
A
#
# COMPACT_ATOMS: atom_id res chain seq x y z
N HIS A 1 -19.07 -15.00 30.97
CA HIS A 1 -18.19 -14.18 31.83
C HIS A 1 -17.11 -15.10 32.37
N ALA A 2 -15.84 -14.87 32.02
CA ALA A 2 -14.75 -15.78 32.37
C ALA A 2 -14.07 -15.36 33.68
N THR A 3 -13.72 -16.32 34.52
CA THR A 3 -12.80 -16.14 35.64
C THR A 3 -11.41 -16.55 35.20
N VAL A 4 -10.41 -15.69 35.41
CA VAL A 4 -9.01 -15.98 35.08
C VAL A 4 -8.20 -16.15 36.36
N LEU A 5 -7.41 -17.20 36.41
CA LEU A 5 -6.42 -17.46 37.44
C LEU A 5 -5.01 -17.26 36.87
N LEU A 6 -4.24 -16.40 37.51
CA LEU A 6 -2.85 -16.13 37.20
C LEU A 6 -1.96 -16.81 38.25
N ILE A 7 -1.00 -17.61 37.82
CA ILE A 7 -0.03 -18.29 38.68
C ILE A 7 1.34 -17.65 38.43
N GLY A 8 1.85 -16.97 39.44
CA GLY A 8 3.05 -16.14 39.37
C GLY A 8 2.73 -14.65 39.49
N ALA A 9 3.79 -13.84 39.57
CA ALA A 9 3.71 -12.39 39.66
C ALA A 9 4.90 -11.69 38.97
N GLY A 10 5.49 -12.35 37.96
CA GLY A 10 6.56 -11.76 37.14
C GLY A 10 6.01 -10.98 35.95
N ASP A 11 6.92 -10.42 35.14
CA ASP A 11 6.61 -9.52 34.02
C ASP A 11 5.60 -10.12 33.02
N THR A 12 5.71 -11.41 32.71
CA THR A 12 4.79 -12.12 31.80
C THR A 12 3.36 -12.14 32.34
N ILE A 13 3.20 -12.48 33.63
CA ILE A 13 1.90 -12.50 34.28
C ILE A 13 1.35 -11.07 34.45
N GLU A 14 2.21 -10.10 34.74
CA GLU A 14 1.80 -8.70 34.82
C GLU A 14 1.28 -8.20 33.47
N LEU A 15 1.97 -8.53 32.37
CA LEU A 15 1.53 -8.17 31.02
C LEU A 15 0.18 -8.81 30.70
N ALA A 16 -0.01 -10.08 31.05
CA ALA A 16 -1.28 -10.78 30.86
C ALA A 16 -2.41 -10.13 31.70
N ALA A 17 -2.14 -9.82 32.98
CA ALA A 17 -3.09 -9.16 33.87
C ALA A 17 -3.57 -7.81 33.31
N ARG A 18 -2.65 -7.01 32.77
CA ARG A 18 -2.97 -5.73 32.14
C ARG A 18 -3.95 -5.90 30.97
N HIS A 19 -3.63 -6.76 30.01
CA HIS A 19 -4.49 -6.97 28.83
C HIS A 19 -5.86 -7.55 29.22
N LEU A 20 -5.91 -8.51 30.15
CA LEU A 20 -7.17 -9.09 30.63
C LEU A 20 -8.05 -8.06 31.35
N SER A 21 -7.44 -7.16 32.11
CA SER A 21 -8.13 -6.06 32.78
C SER A 21 -8.71 -5.06 31.77
N GLU A 22 -7.95 -4.69 30.74
CA GLU A 22 -8.40 -3.82 29.64
C GLU A 22 -9.59 -4.43 28.87
N HIS A 23 -9.60 -5.76 28.71
CA HIS A 23 -10.70 -6.50 28.09
C HIS A 23 -11.87 -6.81 29.04
N LYS A 24 -11.89 -6.25 30.26
CA LYS A 24 -12.98 -6.35 31.25
C LYS A 24 -13.36 -7.79 31.60
N VAL A 25 -12.36 -8.61 31.92
CA VAL A 25 -12.62 -9.94 32.49
C VAL A 25 -13.46 -9.83 33.77
N HIS A 26 -14.32 -10.82 34.02
CA HIS A 26 -15.30 -10.74 35.11
C HIS A 26 -14.65 -10.86 36.48
N ARG A 27 -13.66 -11.74 36.62
CA ARG A 27 -12.91 -11.93 37.85
C ARG A 27 -11.48 -12.35 37.56
N LEU A 28 -10.55 -11.74 38.27
CA LEU A 28 -9.12 -12.03 38.21
C LEU A 28 -8.66 -12.57 39.57
N LEU A 29 -8.03 -13.73 39.57
CA LEU A 29 -7.40 -14.36 40.72
C LEU A 29 -5.89 -14.40 40.48
N VAL A 30 -5.08 -14.07 41.49
CA VAL A 30 -3.62 -14.05 41.41
C VAL A 30 -3.07 -14.92 42.54
N ALA A 31 -2.38 -15.98 42.17
CA ALA A 31 -1.73 -16.89 43.09
C ALA A 31 -0.22 -16.80 42.94
N ASN A 32 0.50 -16.60 44.04
CA ASN A 32 1.96 -16.56 44.02
C ASN A 32 2.56 -17.12 45.31
N ARG A 33 3.84 -17.52 45.27
CA ARG A 33 4.55 -18.02 46.45
C ARG A 33 4.62 -16.98 47.56
N SER A 34 4.84 -15.72 47.19
CA SER A 34 4.72 -14.58 48.10
C SER A 34 3.34 -13.94 47.94
N LEU A 35 2.57 -13.95 49.03
CA LEU A 35 1.26 -13.28 49.10
C LEU A 35 1.38 -11.78 48.82
N GLU A 36 2.47 -11.14 49.28
CA GLU A 36 2.72 -9.71 49.04
C GLU A 36 2.78 -9.39 47.54
N ASN A 37 3.51 -10.19 46.76
CA ASN A 37 3.60 -10.00 45.31
C ASN A 37 2.26 -10.27 44.61
N ALA A 38 1.52 -11.29 45.04
CA ALA A 38 0.17 -11.54 44.53
C ALA A 38 -0.75 -10.34 44.81
N HIS A 39 -0.67 -9.77 46.02
CA HIS A 39 -1.48 -8.63 46.43
C HIS A 39 -1.12 -7.36 45.67
N ALA A 40 0.18 -7.10 45.47
CA ALA A 40 0.65 -5.97 44.67
C ALA A 40 0.12 -6.03 43.23
N LEU A 41 0.18 -7.20 42.59
CA LEU A 41 -0.34 -7.38 41.23
C LEU A 41 -1.87 -7.30 41.18
N ALA A 42 -2.56 -7.99 42.08
CA ALA A 42 -4.02 -8.02 42.14
C ALA A 42 -4.61 -6.61 42.38
N SER A 43 -4.01 -5.83 43.28
CA SER A 43 -4.48 -4.48 43.62
C SER A 43 -4.41 -3.52 42.44
N ARG A 44 -3.43 -3.69 41.56
CA ARG A 44 -3.26 -2.84 40.35
C ARG A 44 -4.32 -3.12 39.28
N TYR A 45 -4.81 -4.35 39.19
CA TYR A 45 -5.70 -4.79 38.10
C TYR A 45 -7.09 -5.23 38.56
N GLY A 46 -7.44 -4.99 39.84
CA GLY A 46 -8.77 -5.28 40.40
C GLY A 46 -9.03 -6.77 40.64
N GLY A 47 -8.00 -7.55 40.97
CA GLY A 47 -8.10 -8.98 41.25
C GLY A 47 -8.13 -9.31 42.76
N ALA A 48 -8.25 -10.61 43.07
CA ALA A 48 -8.06 -11.15 44.41
C ALA A 48 -6.75 -11.96 44.48
N ALA A 49 -6.01 -11.80 45.57
CA ALA A 49 -4.73 -12.46 45.78
C ALA A 49 -4.84 -13.68 46.71
N MET A 50 -4.04 -14.71 46.46
CA MET A 50 -3.90 -15.91 47.30
C MET A 50 -2.47 -16.46 47.25
N THR A 51 -2.13 -17.35 48.17
CA THR A 51 -0.87 -18.12 48.07
C THR A 51 -1.03 -19.29 47.10
N LEU A 52 0.07 -19.95 46.75
CA LEU A 52 0.02 -21.20 45.97
C LEU A 52 -0.59 -22.35 46.78
N GLU A 53 -0.47 -22.37 48.11
CA GLU A 53 -1.10 -23.40 48.93
C GLU A 53 -2.63 -23.30 48.89
N ASP A 54 -3.15 -22.07 48.86
CA ASP A 54 -4.58 -21.79 48.82
C ASP A 54 -5.17 -21.88 47.40
N LEU A 55 -4.37 -22.27 46.40
CA LEU A 55 -4.77 -22.30 44.99
C LEU A 55 -5.84 -23.36 44.69
N GLN A 56 -5.68 -24.56 45.23
CA GLN A 56 -6.46 -25.73 44.80
C GLN A 56 -7.98 -25.54 44.95
N PRO A 57 -8.52 -25.00 46.07
CA PRO A 57 -9.95 -24.75 46.22
C PRO A 57 -10.51 -23.79 45.16
N HIS A 58 -9.71 -22.85 44.67
CA HIS A 58 -10.12 -21.83 43.72
C HIS A 58 -9.94 -22.26 42.25
N LEU A 59 -9.20 -23.34 41.98
CA LEU A 59 -8.94 -23.81 40.63
C LEU A 59 -10.23 -24.18 39.88
N ALA A 60 -11.23 -24.72 40.58
CA ALA A 60 -12.53 -25.08 40.00
C ALA A 60 -13.32 -23.85 39.51
N GLU A 61 -13.00 -22.65 40.00
CA GLU A 61 -13.66 -21.40 39.62
C GLU A 61 -13.11 -20.81 38.32
N ALA A 62 -11.87 -21.16 37.95
CA ALA A 62 -11.12 -20.53 36.85
C ALA A 62 -11.43 -21.15 35.49
N ASP A 63 -11.98 -20.39 34.55
CA ASP A 63 -12.19 -20.88 33.18
C ASP A 63 -10.89 -20.84 32.37
N ILE A 64 -9.98 -19.94 32.75
CA ILE A 64 -8.67 -19.72 32.14
C ILE A 64 -7.62 -19.73 33.25
N VAL A 65 -6.55 -20.50 33.06
CA VAL A 65 -5.37 -20.53 33.93
C VAL A 65 -4.16 -20.10 33.11
N LEU A 66 -3.44 -19.07 33.56
CA LEU A 66 -2.18 -18.63 32.98
C LEU A 66 -1.08 -18.81 34.01
N SER A 67 -0.03 -19.57 33.68
CA SER A 67 1.12 -19.79 34.56
C SER A 67 2.39 -19.26 33.92
N ALA A 68 3.19 -18.53 34.70
CA ALA A 68 4.55 -18.16 34.33
C ALA A 68 5.35 -17.92 35.61
N THR A 69 5.83 -19.00 36.23
CA THR A 69 6.71 -18.94 37.38
C THR A 69 8.13 -19.41 37.05
N ALA A 70 9.01 -19.33 38.06
CA ALA A 70 10.35 -19.89 38.04
C ALA A 70 10.44 -21.14 38.95
N SER A 71 9.34 -21.88 39.11
CA SER A 71 9.32 -23.10 39.93
C SER A 71 10.15 -24.20 39.26
N PRO A 72 11.01 -24.92 40.02
CA PRO A 72 11.73 -26.06 39.46
C PRO A 72 10.83 -27.30 39.28
N GLU A 73 9.72 -27.36 40.02
CA GLU A 73 8.74 -28.45 40.01
C GLU A 73 7.37 -27.91 39.52
N PRO A 74 6.57 -28.71 38.81
CA PRO A 74 5.22 -28.33 38.43
C PRO A 74 4.37 -27.92 39.64
N ILE A 75 3.64 -26.83 39.51
CA ILE A 75 2.69 -26.32 40.51
C ILE A 75 1.33 -27.02 40.36
N LEU A 76 0.92 -27.30 39.12
CA LEU A 76 -0.34 -27.97 38.82
C LEU A 76 -0.10 -29.39 38.30
N HIS A 77 -0.56 -30.36 39.08
CA HIS A 77 -0.54 -31.77 38.74
C HIS A 77 -1.88 -32.25 38.16
N LYS A 78 -1.85 -33.35 37.41
CA LYS A 78 -3.05 -33.96 36.81
C LYS A 78 -4.17 -34.24 37.82
N SER A 79 -3.83 -34.71 39.02
CA SER A 79 -4.80 -34.99 40.09
C SER A 79 -5.55 -33.73 40.54
N THR A 80 -4.83 -32.61 40.70
CA THR A 80 -5.40 -31.32 41.09
C THR A 80 -6.36 -30.78 40.03
N VAL A 81 -5.94 -30.80 38.75
CA VAL A 81 -6.78 -30.35 37.63
C VAL A 81 -8.00 -31.27 37.47
N HIS A 82 -7.82 -32.58 37.60
CA HIS A 82 -8.91 -33.54 37.55
C HIS A 82 -9.96 -33.29 38.65
N ALA A 83 -9.51 -33.07 39.90
CA ALA A 83 -10.41 -32.75 41.00
C ALA A 83 -11.17 -31.44 40.76
N ALA A 84 -10.50 -30.41 40.22
CA ALA A 84 -11.15 -29.15 39.85
C ALA A 84 -12.21 -29.35 38.75
N LEU A 85 -11.92 -30.15 37.72
CA LEU A 85 -12.86 -30.51 36.65
C LEU A 85 -14.10 -31.25 37.20
N GLN A 86 -13.91 -32.17 38.14
CA GLN A 86 -15.02 -32.86 38.82
C GLN A 86 -15.91 -31.87 39.58
N ALA A 87 -15.32 -30.97 40.38
CA ALA A 87 -16.05 -29.98 41.16
C ALA A 87 -16.86 -29.01 40.27
N ARG A 88 -16.36 -28.70 39.08
CA ARG A 88 -17.04 -27.85 38.08
C ARG A 88 -17.87 -28.61 37.05
N ARG A 89 -18.22 -29.88 37.32
CA ARG A 89 -19.07 -30.74 36.48
C ARG A 89 -18.57 -30.81 35.02
N HIS A 90 -17.27 -31.04 34.84
CA HIS A 90 -16.63 -31.17 33.52
C HIS A 90 -16.77 -29.94 32.62
N ARG A 91 -17.04 -28.75 33.18
CA ARG A 91 -16.97 -27.53 32.38
C ARG A 91 -15.51 -27.32 31.93
N PRO A 92 -15.24 -27.12 30.63
CA PRO A 92 -13.87 -26.98 30.12
C PRO A 92 -13.02 -25.92 30.83
N MET A 93 -11.70 -26.16 30.84
CA MET A 93 -10.68 -25.23 31.32
C MET A 93 -9.62 -25.02 30.23
N PHE A 94 -9.25 -23.77 30.01
CA PHE A 94 -8.11 -23.40 29.17
C PHE A 94 -6.89 -23.14 30.07
N LEU A 95 -5.77 -23.81 29.81
CA LEU A 95 -4.53 -23.67 30.56
C LEU A 95 -3.42 -23.24 29.60
N LEU A 96 -2.73 -22.14 29.92
CA LEU A 96 -1.57 -21.67 29.17
C LEU A 96 -0.36 -21.63 30.10
N ASP A 97 0.61 -22.50 29.81
CA ASP A 97 1.87 -22.61 30.55
C ASP A 97 3.00 -21.91 29.81
N LEU A 98 3.42 -20.77 30.37
CA LEU A 98 4.50 -19.93 29.84
C LEU A 98 5.79 -20.07 30.66
N ALA A 99 5.86 -21.06 31.57
CA ALA A 99 7.01 -21.25 32.45
C ALA A 99 8.08 -22.17 31.86
N MET A 100 9.32 -21.96 32.33
CA MET A 100 10.46 -22.83 32.02
C MET A 100 11.40 -22.91 33.24
N PRO A 101 11.46 -24.05 33.95
CA PRO A 101 10.70 -25.30 33.75
C PRO A 101 9.17 -25.13 33.85
N ARG A 102 8.40 -26.09 33.30
CA ARG A 102 6.93 -26.03 33.19
C ARG A 102 6.25 -25.98 34.56
N ASP A 103 5.23 -25.13 34.68
CA ASP A 103 4.39 -25.03 35.88
C ASP A 103 3.28 -26.08 35.89
N ILE A 104 2.91 -26.62 34.72
CA ILE A 104 1.81 -27.57 34.57
C ILE A 104 2.35 -28.91 34.09
N GLU A 105 2.00 -29.97 34.79
CA GLU A 105 2.38 -31.33 34.44
C GLU A 105 1.85 -31.71 33.04
N PRO A 106 2.67 -32.24 32.12
CA PRO A 106 2.23 -32.55 30.75
C PRO A 106 1.05 -33.53 30.65
N SER A 107 0.92 -34.44 31.62
CA SER A 107 -0.16 -35.43 31.69
C SER A 107 -1.55 -34.82 31.91
N VAL A 108 -1.64 -33.53 32.24
CA VAL A 108 -2.90 -32.76 32.27
C VAL A 108 -3.56 -32.74 30.88
N SER A 109 -2.78 -32.75 29.79
CA SER A 109 -3.29 -32.78 28.42
C SER A 109 -4.08 -34.05 28.07
N GLU A 110 -3.99 -35.09 28.90
CA GLU A 110 -4.76 -36.34 28.75
C GLU A 110 -6.19 -36.22 29.29
N LEU A 111 -6.52 -35.13 30.00
CA LEU A 111 -7.87 -34.87 30.51
C LEU A 111 -8.72 -34.22 29.41
N GLU A 112 -9.87 -34.83 29.09
CA GLU A 112 -10.73 -34.42 27.97
C GLU A 112 -11.19 -32.94 28.05
N ASP A 113 -11.44 -32.44 29.26
CA ASP A 113 -11.94 -31.08 29.49
C ASP A 113 -10.83 -30.07 29.86
N ALA A 114 -9.55 -30.44 29.73
CA ALA A 114 -8.40 -29.57 30.01
C ALA A 114 -7.60 -29.27 28.72
N PHE A 115 -7.71 -28.04 28.24
CA PHE A 115 -7.01 -27.59 27.05
C PHE A 115 -5.69 -26.92 27.44
N LEU A 116 -4.61 -27.71 27.52
CA LEU A 116 -3.27 -27.24 27.87
C LEU A 116 -2.48 -26.80 26.63
N TYR A 117 -2.00 -25.57 26.67
CA TYR A 117 -1.10 -24.98 25.68
C TYR A 117 0.17 -24.50 26.37
N ASP A 118 1.27 -24.48 25.63
CA ASP A 118 2.55 -23.95 26.08
C ASP A 118 3.09 -22.91 25.09
N LEU A 119 4.31 -22.43 25.33
CA LEU A 119 4.97 -21.45 24.48
C LEU A 119 5.11 -21.93 23.03
N ASP A 120 5.42 -23.21 22.80
CA ASP A 120 5.61 -23.77 21.45
C ASP A 120 4.30 -23.72 20.65
N HIS A 121 3.17 -24.00 21.31
CA HIS A 121 1.86 -23.87 20.68
C HIS A 121 1.52 -22.41 20.31
N LEU A 122 1.98 -21.45 21.12
CA LEU A 122 1.78 -20.03 20.85
C LEU A 122 2.54 -19.57 19.60
N GLU A 123 3.76 -20.07 19.40
CA GLU A 123 4.58 -19.77 18.23
C GLU A 123 3.90 -20.18 16.92
N GLN A 124 3.21 -21.33 16.90
CA GLN A 124 2.47 -21.81 15.73
C GLN A 124 1.34 -20.85 15.33
N VAL A 125 0.63 -20.28 16.29
CA VAL A 125 -0.45 -19.30 16.05
C VAL A 125 0.11 -17.96 15.56
N ILE A 126 1.26 -17.53 16.10
CA ILE A 126 1.93 -16.29 15.68
C ILE A 126 2.41 -16.38 14.23
N GLU A 127 2.95 -17.52 13.80
CA GLU A 127 3.41 -17.71 12.42
C GLU A 127 2.25 -17.65 11.41
N GLY A 128 1.08 -18.19 11.78
CA GLY A 128 -0.15 -18.05 10.99
C GLY A 128 -0.56 -16.57 10.79
N ASN A 129 -0.54 -15.78 11.86
CA ASN A 129 -0.86 -14.35 11.82
C ASN A 129 0.14 -13.54 10.99
N ARG A 130 1.42 -13.92 10.99
CA ARG A 130 2.47 -13.24 10.21
C ARG A 130 2.27 -13.45 8.70
N ARG A 131 1.86 -14.66 8.29
CA ARG A 131 1.53 -14.98 6.89
C ARG A 131 0.32 -14.17 6.39
N SER A 132 -0.73 -14.07 7.19
CA SER A 132 -1.92 -13.28 6.82
C SER A 132 -1.61 -11.80 6.62
N ARG A 133 -0.76 -11.20 7.47
CA ARG A 133 -0.35 -9.80 7.32
C ARG A 133 0.48 -9.56 6.07
N ARG A 134 1.37 -10.49 5.73
CA ARG A 134 2.19 -10.40 4.51
C ARG A 134 1.33 -10.47 3.24
N ALA A 135 0.37 -11.38 3.19
CA ALA A 135 -0.54 -11.51 2.05
C ALA A 135 -1.41 -10.24 1.84
N ALA A 136 -1.86 -9.60 2.93
CA ALA A 136 -2.60 -8.34 2.84
C ALA A 136 -1.74 -7.17 2.31
N ALA A 137 -0.45 -7.12 2.68
CA ALA A 137 0.48 -6.12 2.17
C ALA A 137 0.74 -6.30 0.67
N GLU A 138 0.97 -7.53 0.21
CA GLU A 138 1.16 -7.85 -1.21
C GLU A 138 -0.08 -7.47 -2.05
N GLN A 139 -1.30 -7.68 -1.53
CA GLN A 139 -2.52 -7.22 -2.17
C GLN A 139 -2.63 -5.69 -2.25
N ALA A 140 -2.21 -4.98 -1.21
CA ALA A 140 -2.21 -3.53 -1.19
C ALA A 140 -1.21 -2.94 -2.21
N GLU A 141 -0.02 -3.52 -2.31
CA GLU A 141 0.99 -3.14 -3.31
C GLU A 141 0.44 -3.31 -4.74
N ALA A 142 -0.21 -4.45 -5.05
CA ALA A 142 -0.82 -4.67 -6.35
C ALA A 142 -1.92 -3.65 -6.70
N ILE A 143 -2.70 -3.20 -5.71
CA ILE A 143 -3.69 -2.13 -5.89
C ILE A 143 -3.00 -0.80 -6.19
N ILE A 144 -1.94 -0.47 -5.46
CA ILE A 144 -1.18 0.77 -5.66
C ILE A 144 -0.60 0.82 -7.07
N ASP A 145 0.06 -0.24 -7.53
CA ASP A 145 0.67 -0.30 -8.86
C ASP A 145 -0.38 -0.05 -9.96
N LEU A 146 -1.54 -0.71 -9.87
CA LEU A 146 -2.64 -0.50 -10.81
C LEU A 146 -3.15 0.96 -10.81
N GLN A 147 -3.27 1.57 -9.63
CA GLN A 147 -3.73 2.97 -9.54
C GLN A 147 -2.68 3.95 -10.06
N VAL A 148 -1.38 3.67 -9.87
CA VAL A 148 -0.30 4.48 -10.43
C VAL A 148 -0.34 4.43 -11.95
N GLU A 149 -0.52 3.26 -12.55
CA GLU A 149 -0.68 3.13 -14.00
C GLU A 149 -1.88 3.93 -14.53
N HIS A 150 -3.04 3.80 -13.89
CA HIS A 150 -4.23 4.57 -14.25
C HIS A 150 -4.02 6.09 -14.12
N TYR A 151 -3.36 6.53 -13.04
CA TYR A 151 -3.07 7.95 -12.83
C TYR A 151 -2.12 8.50 -13.91
N LEU A 152 -1.06 7.76 -14.25
CA LEU A 152 -0.11 8.19 -15.29
C LEU A 152 -0.78 8.23 -16.68
N ALA A 153 -1.67 7.27 -16.99
CA ALA A 153 -2.45 7.29 -18.21
C ALA A 153 -3.36 8.51 -18.29
N TRP A 154 -4.08 8.82 -17.19
CA TRP A 154 -4.91 10.02 -17.09
C TRP A 154 -4.10 11.31 -17.20
N TRP A 155 -2.96 11.38 -16.52
CA TRP A 155 -2.07 12.56 -16.53
C TRP A 155 -1.58 12.85 -17.96
N ARG A 156 -1.12 11.83 -18.70
CA ARG A 156 -0.71 11.98 -20.11
C ARG A 156 -1.85 12.43 -21.01
N ALA A 157 -3.08 12.00 -20.75
CA ALA A 157 -4.25 12.43 -21.51
C ALA A 157 -4.59 13.91 -21.26
N ASN A 158 -4.37 14.41 -20.05
CA ASN A 158 -4.68 15.78 -19.66
C ASN A 158 -3.58 16.81 -19.98
N ASP A 159 -2.30 16.43 -19.91
CA ASP A 159 -1.15 17.33 -20.15
C ASP A 159 -1.15 17.89 -21.59
N ASN A 160 -1.65 17.12 -22.56
CA ASN A 160 -1.78 17.53 -23.96
C ASN A 160 -2.83 18.64 -24.21
N GLN A 161 -3.78 18.84 -23.29
CA GLN A 161 -4.81 19.87 -23.47
C GLN A 161 -4.28 21.29 -23.20
N ASP A 162 -3.20 21.45 -22.44
CA ASP A 162 -2.60 22.76 -22.17
C ASP A 162 -1.76 23.25 -23.36
N ALA A 163 -0.98 22.39 -24.01
CA ALA A 163 -0.18 22.76 -25.17
C ALA A 163 -1.05 23.23 -26.36
N LEU A 164 -2.15 22.54 -26.65
CA LEU A 164 -3.10 22.94 -27.70
C LEU A 164 -3.79 24.27 -27.39
N ARG A 165 -4.20 24.49 -26.12
CA ARG A 165 -4.79 25.75 -25.69
C ARG A 165 -3.81 26.91 -25.84
N GLN A 166 -2.56 26.74 -25.40
CA GLN A 166 -1.52 27.76 -25.54
C GLN A 166 -1.23 28.09 -27.01
N LEU A 167 -1.17 27.08 -27.89
CA LEU A 167 -0.96 27.29 -29.32
C LEU A 167 -2.07 28.16 -29.94
N ARG A 168 -3.35 27.85 -29.64
CA ARG A 168 -4.50 28.63 -30.13
C ARG A 168 -4.50 30.06 -29.62
N GLN A 169 -4.28 30.25 -28.31
CA GLN A 169 -4.21 31.57 -27.70
C GLN A 169 -3.11 32.43 -28.31
N ARG A 170 -1.94 31.85 -28.59
CA ARG A 170 -0.84 32.56 -29.25
C ARG A 170 -1.20 32.95 -30.69
N GLY A 171 -1.92 32.08 -31.40
CA GLY A 171 -2.42 32.35 -32.76
C GLY A 171 -3.41 33.52 -32.78
N GLU A 172 -4.39 33.51 -31.88
CA GLU A 172 -5.39 34.57 -31.72
C GLU A 172 -4.76 35.91 -31.32
N ALA A 173 -3.87 35.91 -30.33
CA ALA A 173 -3.14 37.12 -29.94
C ALA A 173 -2.32 37.70 -31.09
N THR A 174 -1.71 36.84 -31.92
CA THR A 174 -0.97 37.27 -33.11
C THR A 174 -1.92 37.86 -34.16
N ARG A 175 -3.07 37.23 -34.42
CA ARG A 175 -4.12 37.75 -35.31
C ARG A 175 -4.55 39.14 -34.86
N ASP A 176 -4.91 39.30 -33.59
CA ASP A 176 -5.46 40.55 -33.07
C ASP A 176 -4.45 41.69 -33.13
N ALA A 177 -3.17 41.41 -32.82
CA ALA A 177 -2.10 42.40 -32.93
C ALA A 177 -1.83 42.85 -34.37
N VAL A 178 -1.87 41.93 -35.35
CA VAL A 178 -1.65 42.29 -36.77
C VAL A 178 -2.89 43.00 -37.33
N LEU A 179 -4.09 42.60 -36.92
CA LEU A 179 -5.35 43.23 -37.31
C LEU A 179 -5.40 44.69 -36.83
N ALA A 180 -5.11 44.94 -35.55
CA ALA A 180 -5.05 46.30 -35.01
C ALA A 180 -4.10 47.20 -35.80
N ARG A 181 -2.94 46.67 -36.22
CA ARG A 181 -2.00 47.42 -37.04
C ARG A 181 -2.50 47.66 -38.47
N ALA A 182 -3.27 46.74 -39.04
CA ALA A 182 -3.91 46.92 -40.34
C ALA A 182 -5.01 48.01 -40.26
N ASP A 183 -5.79 48.04 -39.17
CA ASP A 183 -6.79 49.09 -38.93
C ASP A 183 -6.16 50.47 -38.78
N GLU A 184 -5.02 50.58 -38.10
CA GLU A 184 -4.25 51.82 -38.04
C GLU A 184 -3.77 52.30 -39.41
N LEU A 185 -3.36 51.39 -40.30
CA LEU A 185 -2.97 51.74 -41.67
C LEU A 185 -4.16 52.31 -42.47
N LEU A 186 -5.36 51.74 -42.29
CA LEU A 186 -6.59 52.26 -42.89
C LEU A 186 -6.92 53.65 -42.35
N ALA A 187 -6.85 53.85 -41.03
CA ALA A 187 -7.07 55.14 -40.39
C ALA A 187 -6.08 56.23 -40.85
N GLN A 188 -4.86 55.83 -41.21
CA GLN A 188 -3.83 56.70 -41.79
C GLN A 188 -4.01 56.97 -43.31
N GLY A 189 -5.10 56.49 -43.90
CA GLY A 189 -5.43 56.74 -45.31
C GLY A 189 -4.74 55.82 -46.32
N LYS A 190 -4.16 54.69 -45.88
CA LYS A 190 -3.68 53.65 -46.81
C LYS A 190 -4.86 52.96 -47.50
N SER A 191 -4.62 52.42 -48.70
CA SER A 191 -5.69 51.72 -49.42
C SER A 191 -6.05 50.40 -48.72
N PRO A 192 -7.32 49.96 -48.81
CA PRO A 192 -7.74 48.67 -48.29
C PRO A 192 -6.89 47.49 -48.77
N GLN A 193 -6.46 47.53 -50.04
CA GLN A 193 -5.60 46.50 -50.62
C GLN A 193 -4.23 46.43 -49.92
N GLN A 194 -3.66 47.57 -49.55
CA GLN A 194 -2.37 47.62 -48.85
C GLN A 194 -2.49 47.08 -47.42
N ALA A 195 -3.55 47.43 -46.70
CA ALA A 195 -3.79 46.93 -45.35
C ALA A 195 -4.05 45.41 -45.32
N LEU A 196 -4.86 44.90 -46.27
CA LEU A 196 -5.13 43.47 -46.41
C LEU A 196 -3.88 42.67 -46.79
N HIS A 197 -3.06 43.18 -47.72
CA HIS A 197 -1.80 42.52 -48.08
C HIS A 197 -0.81 42.50 -46.91
N TYR A 198 -0.72 43.60 -46.15
CA TYR A 198 0.08 43.66 -44.93
C TYR A 198 -0.40 42.62 -43.90
N LEU A 199 -1.70 42.56 -43.65
CA LEU A 199 -2.31 41.61 -42.71
C LEU A 199 -2.00 40.17 -43.10
N ALA A 200 -2.32 39.79 -44.35
CA ALA A 200 -2.14 38.42 -44.85
C ALA A 200 -0.67 37.98 -44.79
N HIS A 201 0.25 38.81 -45.28
CA HIS A 201 1.66 38.50 -45.29
C HIS A 201 2.24 38.42 -43.87
N THR A 202 1.95 39.42 -43.03
CA THR A 202 2.51 39.51 -41.68
C THR A 202 1.98 38.42 -40.77
N LEU A 203 0.68 38.12 -40.84
CA LEU A 203 0.06 37.07 -40.04
C LEU A 203 0.63 35.70 -40.41
N THR A 204 0.70 35.38 -41.71
CA THR A 204 1.25 34.11 -42.20
C THR A 204 2.69 33.91 -41.73
N ASN A 205 3.55 34.92 -41.91
CA ASN A 205 4.94 34.83 -41.48
C ASN A 205 5.08 34.67 -39.96
N LYS A 206 4.30 35.42 -39.17
CA LYS A 206 4.38 35.33 -37.70
C LYS A 206 3.91 33.97 -37.18
N LEU A 207 2.83 33.41 -37.75
CA LEU A 207 2.32 32.10 -37.35
C LEU A 207 3.28 30.97 -37.74
N LEU A 208 3.92 31.06 -38.91
CA LEU A 208 4.78 29.99 -39.42
C LEU A 208 6.23 30.07 -38.93
N HIS A 209 6.70 31.22 -38.44
CA HIS A 209 8.12 31.42 -38.11
C HIS A 209 8.63 30.43 -37.05
N ALA A 210 7.98 30.34 -35.90
CA ALA A 210 8.44 29.48 -34.80
C ALA A 210 8.41 27.97 -35.16
N PRO A 211 7.31 27.43 -35.72
CA PRO A 211 7.30 26.04 -36.22
C PRO A 211 8.38 25.79 -37.27
N SER A 212 8.58 26.71 -38.22
CA SER A 212 9.59 26.56 -39.29
C SER A 212 11.03 26.59 -38.76
N VAL A 213 11.30 27.30 -37.68
CA VAL A 213 12.62 27.28 -37.01
C VAL A 213 12.82 25.96 -36.28
N MET A 214 11.81 25.49 -35.53
CA MET A 214 11.89 24.23 -34.80
C MET A 214 12.08 23.03 -35.74
N LEU A 215 11.36 22.96 -36.85
CA LEU A 215 11.51 21.87 -37.83
C LEU A 215 12.89 21.87 -38.49
N ARG A 216 13.45 23.05 -38.80
CA ARG A 216 14.83 23.14 -39.31
C ARG A 216 15.86 22.66 -38.30
N GLN A 217 15.66 23.00 -37.02
CA GLN A 217 16.54 22.56 -35.95
C GLN A 217 16.44 21.05 -35.72
N ALA A 218 15.23 20.48 -35.72
CA ALA A 218 15.00 19.05 -35.63
C ALA A 218 15.70 18.28 -36.75
N ALA A 219 15.63 18.78 -37.99
CA ALA A 219 16.33 18.22 -39.14
C ALA A 219 17.85 18.27 -39.01
N GLN A 220 18.40 19.34 -38.41
CA GLN A 220 19.85 19.43 -38.15
C GLN A 220 20.32 18.49 -37.04
N GLN A 221 19.45 18.21 -36.07
CA GLN A 221 19.75 17.36 -34.91
C GLN A 221 19.44 15.88 -35.14
N GLY A 222 18.79 15.53 -36.25
CA GLY A 222 18.36 14.15 -36.53
C GLY A 222 17.18 13.68 -35.68
N ASP A 223 16.35 14.62 -35.20
CA ASP A 223 15.15 14.30 -34.41
C ASP A 223 14.02 13.83 -35.35
N HIS A 224 14.07 12.55 -35.71
CA HIS A 224 13.13 11.93 -36.63
C HIS A 224 11.71 11.84 -36.06
N ASP A 225 11.56 11.70 -34.74
CA ASP A 225 10.25 11.58 -34.09
C ASP A 225 9.45 12.89 -34.20
N LEU A 226 10.10 14.04 -33.98
CA LEU A 226 9.46 15.35 -34.13
C LEU A 226 9.09 15.65 -35.58
N LEU A 227 9.95 15.26 -36.53
CA LEU A 227 9.70 15.46 -37.97
C LEU A 227 8.52 14.61 -38.46
N ASP A 228 8.42 13.36 -38.05
CA ASP A 228 7.29 12.48 -38.39
C ASP A 228 5.98 12.96 -37.75
N ALA A 229 6.02 13.42 -36.50
CA ALA A 229 4.86 14.01 -35.84
C ALA A 229 4.37 15.28 -36.58
N ALA A 230 5.30 16.14 -37.02
CA ALA A 230 4.98 17.34 -37.78
C ALA A 230 4.39 17.04 -39.16
N ALA A 231 4.92 16.05 -39.88
CA ALA A 231 4.37 15.62 -41.16
C ALA A 231 2.92 15.11 -41.03
N ARG A 232 2.61 14.40 -39.94
CA ARG A 232 1.23 13.97 -39.61
C ARG A 232 0.33 15.15 -39.25
N LEU A 233 0.84 16.12 -38.49
CA LEU A 233 0.09 17.31 -38.06
C LEU A 233 -0.23 18.27 -39.21
N LEU A 234 0.69 18.42 -40.17
CA LEU A 234 0.56 19.33 -41.32
C LEU A 234 -0.17 18.71 -42.53
N GLY A 235 -0.47 17.41 -42.48
CA GLY A 235 -1.28 16.72 -43.49
C GLY A 235 -0.52 16.18 -44.70
N ASP A 236 0.83 16.14 -44.67
CA ASP A 236 1.66 15.66 -45.80
C ASP A 236 1.73 14.12 -45.90
N LYS A 237 1.12 13.39 -44.98
CA LYS A 237 0.90 11.94 -45.09
C LYS A 237 -0.50 11.57 -44.63
N ASP A 238 -1.44 11.61 -45.56
CA ASP A 238 -2.60 10.73 -45.48
C ASP A 238 -2.11 9.29 -45.72
N PRO A 239 -2.24 8.35 -44.77
CA PRO A 239 -1.79 6.97 -44.95
C PRO A 239 -2.51 6.22 -46.09
N SER A 240 -3.50 6.85 -46.75
CA SER A 240 -4.24 6.33 -47.91
C SER A 240 -3.73 6.72 -49.29
N THR A 241 -2.67 7.54 -49.44
CA THR A 241 -2.18 7.91 -50.77
C THR A 241 -0.96 7.06 -51.17
N PRO A 242 -1.08 6.12 -52.13
CA PRO A 242 0.05 5.32 -52.56
C PRO A 242 1.08 6.21 -53.26
N ALA A 243 2.35 6.06 -52.88
CA ALA A 243 3.48 6.71 -53.52
C ALA A 243 3.44 6.41 -55.03
N ASN A 244 3.23 7.45 -55.84
CA ASN A 244 3.24 7.31 -57.29
C ASN A 244 4.68 6.96 -57.69
N HIS A 245 4.89 5.69 -58.03
CA HIS A 245 6.14 5.16 -58.53
C HIS A 245 6.32 5.71 -59.95
N ASP A 246 7.27 6.63 -60.14
CA ASP A 246 7.62 7.14 -61.46
C ASP A 246 8.28 6.02 -62.29
N PRO A 247 7.68 5.53 -63.39
CA PRO A 247 8.17 4.35 -64.09
C PRO A 247 9.30 4.65 -65.09
N HIS A 248 9.84 5.87 -65.15
CA HIS A 248 10.82 6.25 -66.18
C HIS A 248 12.28 6.36 -65.73
N ALA A 249 12.63 5.98 -64.50
CA ALA A 249 14.02 5.95 -64.05
C ALA A 249 14.73 4.61 -64.33
N GLN A 250 14.75 4.14 -65.58
CA GLN A 250 15.68 3.10 -66.03
C GLN A 250 16.17 3.34 -67.46
N HIS A 251 17.39 3.86 -67.58
CA HIS A 251 18.34 3.46 -68.62
C HIS A 251 19.78 3.71 -68.11
N PRO A 252 20.64 2.69 -68.03
CA PRO A 252 22.06 2.88 -67.75
C PRO A 252 22.84 3.21 -69.03
N PRO A 253 23.97 3.94 -68.94
CA PRO A 253 24.82 4.20 -70.09
C PRO A 253 25.55 2.91 -70.50
N GLN A 254 25.35 2.47 -71.76
CA GLN A 254 26.08 1.36 -72.34
C GLN A 254 27.56 1.70 -72.49
N ALA A 255 28.41 0.87 -71.90
CA ALA A 255 29.85 0.92 -72.04
C ALA A 255 30.27 0.57 -73.49
N ARG A 256 30.87 1.53 -74.20
CA ARG A 256 31.69 1.27 -75.39
C ARG A 256 33.08 0.78 -74.92
N ARG A 257 33.44 -0.46 -75.24
CA ARG A 257 34.85 -0.91 -75.31
C ARG A 257 35.19 -1.32 -76.74
N ALA A 258 36.17 -0.60 -77.28
CA ALA A 258 37.24 -0.98 -78.21
C ALA A 258 36.96 -1.93 -79.39
N ARG A 259 37.06 -1.39 -80.60
CA ARG A 259 38.11 -1.71 -81.58
C ARG A 259 38.56 -0.44 -82.27
#